data_AF-A0A1V3PHD4-F1
#
_entry.id   AF-A0A1V3PHD4-F1
#
_cell.length_a   1.000
_cell.length_b   1.000
_cell.length_c   1.000
_cell.angle_alpha   90.00
_cell.angle_beta   90.00
_cell.angle_gamma   90.00
#
_symmetry.space_group_name_H-M   'P 1'
#
loop_
_entity.id
_entity.type
_entity.pdbx_description
1 polymer ?
#
loop_
_entity_poly.entity_id
_entity_poly.type
_entity_poly.pdbx_seq_one_letter_code
_entity_poly.pdbx_strand_id
1 'polypeptide(L)'
;MYIIAGAYGQYDTLRVTDETAHDAPALLRLQAFKPIDVERMKVFQEQILSELQKEKPHSDLCNLLLDLGPPRYYPRYMVQHGMDAFLKPKASDLAPNFDSASHWLVVMKDYLKCDVVVQKP
;
A
#
# COMPACT_ATOMS: atom_id res chain seq x y z
N MET A 1 -4.79 -11.45 -2.78
CA MET A 1 -4.72 -10.06 -3.31
C MET A 1 -4.85 -8.98 -2.24
N TYR A 2 -5.67 -9.13 -1.18
CA TYR A 2 -5.90 -8.06 -0.18
C TYR A 2 -4.63 -7.43 0.42
N ILE A 3 -3.68 -8.25 0.90
CA ILE A 3 -2.44 -7.75 1.51
C ILE A 3 -1.50 -7.10 0.49
N ILE A 4 -1.40 -7.68 -0.71
CA ILE A 4 -0.60 -7.12 -1.81
C ILE A 4 -1.14 -5.73 -2.18
N ALA A 5 -2.45 -5.59 -2.32
CA ALA A 5 -3.08 -4.29 -2.59
C ALA A 5 -2.85 -3.29 -1.44
N GLY A 6 -2.86 -3.76 -0.19
CA GLY A 6 -2.49 -2.95 0.97
C GLY A 6 -1.04 -2.45 0.89
N ALA A 7 -0.09 -3.33 0.62
CA ALA A 7 1.33 -2.98 0.49
C ALA A 7 1.58 -2.01 -0.66
N TYR A 8 0.94 -2.23 -1.82
CA TYR A 8 1.06 -1.33 -2.97
C TYR A 8 0.41 0.03 -2.69
N GLY A 9 -0.71 0.07 -1.96
CA GLY A 9 -1.30 1.32 -1.49
C GLY A 9 -0.37 2.11 -0.58
N GLN A 10 0.28 1.45 0.39
CA GLN A 10 1.26 2.08 1.28
C GLN A 10 2.52 2.52 0.53
N TYR A 11 2.97 1.76 -0.44
CA TYR A 11 4.07 2.18 -1.31
C TYR A 11 3.69 3.43 -2.12
N ASP A 12 2.46 3.49 -2.63
CA ASP A 12 1.97 4.62 -3.39
C ASP A 12 1.90 5.90 -2.54
N THR A 13 1.52 5.82 -1.26
CA THR A 13 1.56 6.99 -0.36
C THR A 13 2.97 7.53 -0.12
N LEU A 14 4.01 6.69 -0.25
CA LEU A 14 5.40 7.16 -0.13
C LEU A 14 5.87 7.95 -1.35
N ARG A 15 5.31 7.67 -2.54
CA ARG A 15 5.76 8.29 -3.80
C ARG A 15 4.85 9.37 -4.35
N VAL A 16 3.59 9.47 -3.94
CA VAL A 16 2.67 10.53 -4.37
C VAL A 16 2.85 11.77 -3.49
N THR A 17 3.13 12.92 -4.10
CA THR A 17 3.46 14.16 -3.37
C THR A 17 2.25 14.85 -2.75
N ASP A 18 1.05 14.59 -3.28
CA ASP A 18 -0.19 15.13 -2.72
C ASP A 18 -0.64 14.29 -1.51
N GLU A 19 -0.35 14.76 -0.30
CA GLU A 19 -0.75 14.09 0.94
C GLU A 19 -2.27 13.95 1.08
N THR A 20 -3.05 14.85 0.47
CA THR A 20 -4.52 14.76 0.52
C THR A 20 -5.05 13.57 -0.29
N ALA A 21 -4.23 12.99 -1.17
CA ALA A 21 -4.54 11.77 -1.89
C ALA A 21 -4.30 10.49 -1.07
N HIS A 22 -3.61 10.56 0.07
CA HIS A 22 -3.12 9.36 0.78
C HIS A 22 -4.23 8.53 1.42
N ASP A 23 -5.44 9.08 1.57
CA ASP A 23 -6.64 8.34 2.00
C ASP A 23 -7.29 7.50 0.89
N ALA A 24 -6.89 7.69 -0.37
CA ALA A 24 -7.46 6.98 -1.52
C ALA A 24 -7.49 5.45 -1.37
N PRO A 25 -6.44 4.76 -0.84
CA PRO A 25 -6.49 3.32 -0.63
C PRO A 25 -7.57 2.88 0.35
N ALA A 26 -7.82 3.66 1.40
CA ALA A 26 -8.86 3.36 2.39
C ALA A 26 -10.26 3.53 1.79
N LEU A 27 -10.47 4.59 1.01
CA LEU A 27 -11.74 4.84 0.31
C LEU A 27 -12.02 3.80 -0.77
N LEU A 28 -11.01 3.42 -1.56
CA LEU A 28 -11.14 2.34 -2.54
C LEU A 28 -11.47 1.00 -1.89
N ARG A 29 -10.87 0.70 -0.74
CA ARG A 29 -11.22 -0.49 0.04
C ARG A 29 -12.68 -0.43 0.47
N LEU A 30 -13.13 0.68 1.04
CA LEU A 30 -14.53 0.86 1.44
C LEU A 30 -15.49 0.67 0.25
N GLN A 31 -15.15 1.21 -0.92
CA GLN A 31 -15.94 1.05 -2.14
C GLN A 31 -15.97 -0.40 -2.64
N ALA A 32 -14.81 -1.06 -2.69
CA ALA A 32 -14.69 -2.45 -3.15
C ALA A 32 -15.46 -3.43 -2.27
N PHE A 33 -15.52 -3.16 -0.95
CA PHE A 33 -16.22 -3.98 0.03
C PHE A 33 -17.61 -3.46 0.39
N LYS A 34 -18.11 -2.40 -0.27
CA LYS A 34 -19.45 -1.83 -0.02
C LYS A 34 -20.60 -2.86 -0.02
N PRO A 35 -20.61 -3.91 -0.88
CA PRO A 35 -21.66 -4.93 -0.85
C PRO A 35 -21.62 -5.84 0.39
N ILE A 36 -20.52 -5.80 1.15
CA ILE A 36 -20.29 -6.61 2.34
C ILE A 36 -20.53 -5.69 3.55
N ASP A 37 -21.35 -6.16 4.50
CA ASP A 37 -21.57 -5.41 5.72
C ASP A 37 -20.27 -5.28 6.55
N VAL A 38 -20.24 -4.27 7.41
CA VAL A 38 -19.04 -3.91 8.20
C VAL A 38 -18.59 -5.06 9.10
N GLU A 39 -19.53 -5.87 9.60
CA GLU A 39 -19.23 -6.98 10.51
C GLU A 39 -18.51 -8.11 9.77
N ARG A 40 -18.99 -8.50 8.58
CA ARG A 40 -18.31 -9.48 7.73
C ARG A 40 -16.93 -9.00 7.30
N MET A 41 -16.78 -7.71 6.98
CA MET A 41 -15.48 -7.16 6.62
C MET A 41 -14.50 -7.21 7.80
N LYS A 42 -14.98 -6.94 9.02
CA LYS A 42 -14.19 -7.06 10.25
C LYS A 42 -13.72 -8.50 10.46
N VAL A 43 -14.63 -9.48 10.35
CA VAL A 43 -14.28 -10.91 10.48
C VAL A 43 -13.26 -11.32 9.43
N PHE A 44 -13.42 -10.88 8.18
CA PHE A 44 -12.46 -11.14 7.11
C PHE A 44 -11.05 -10.58 7.44
N GLN A 45 -10.98 -9.35 7.94
CA GLN A 45 -9.71 -8.73 8.35
C GLN A 45 -9.07 -9.48 9.52
N GLU A 46 -9.86 -9.83 10.54
CA GLU A 46 -9.38 -10.58 11.71
C GLU A 46 -8.84 -11.96 11.31
N GLN A 47 -9.52 -12.65 10.39
CA GLN A 47 -9.04 -13.93 9.88
C GLN A 47 -7.69 -13.80 9.17
N ILE A 48 -7.55 -12.81 8.27
CA ILE A 48 -6.27 -12.56 7.59
C ILE A 48 -5.17 -12.23 8.60
N LEU A 49 -5.44 -11.36 9.57
CA LEU A 49 -4.46 -11.00 10.60
C LEU A 49 -4.04 -12.22 11.43
N SER A 50 -4.98 -13.08 11.80
CA SER A 50 -4.68 -14.29 12.58
C SER A 50 -3.82 -15.30 11.80
N GLU A 51 -4.03 -15.43 10.48
CA GLU A 51 -3.17 -16.25 9.63
C GLU A 51 -1.77 -15.67 9.50
N LEU A 52 -1.64 -14.34 9.37
CA LEU A 52 -0.35 -13.66 9.27
C LEU A 52 0.41 -13.54 10.59
N GLN A 53 -0.21 -13.88 11.73
CA GLN A 53 0.52 -14.05 13.00
C GLN A 53 1.28 -15.37 13.06
N LYS A 54 0.96 -16.33 12.19
CA LYS A 54 1.69 -17.60 12.10
C LYS A 54 2.98 -17.39 11.32
N GLU A 55 4.07 -17.92 11.84
CA GLU A 55 5.43 -17.73 11.30
C GLU A 55 5.53 -18.14 9.82
N LYS A 56 5.05 -19.33 9.47
CA LYS A 56 5.15 -19.85 8.10
C LYS A 56 4.36 -19.03 7.06
N PRO A 57 3.04 -18.79 7.23
CA PRO A 57 2.29 -17.93 6.31
C PRO A 57 2.86 -16.51 6.17
N HIS A 58 3.36 -15.93 7.26
CA HIS A 58 3.99 -14.62 7.24
C HIS A 58 5.30 -14.62 6.44
N SER A 59 6.18 -15.58 6.71
CA SER A 59 7.43 -15.75 5.96
C SER A 59 7.18 -16.02 4.47
N ASP A 60 6.23 -16.88 4.14
CA ASP A 60 5.85 -17.19 2.75
C ASP A 60 5.33 -15.93 2.02
N LEU A 61 4.55 -15.08 2.71
CA LEU A 61 4.10 -13.77 2.17
C LEU A 61 5.28 -12.81 1.95
N CYS A 62 6.19 -12.71 2.93
CA CYS A 62 7.36 -11.83 2.84
C CYS A 62 8.24 -12.21 1.63
N ASN A 63 8.54 -13.50 1.45
CA ASN A 63 9.32 -13.99 0.31
C ASN A 63 8.62 -13.67 -1.02
N LEU A 64 7.31 -13.93 -1.11
CA LEU A 64 6.53 -13.62 -2.30
C LEU A 64 6.61 -12.13 -2.67
N LEU A 65 6.48 -11.23 -1.69
CA LEU A 65 6.49 -9.78 -1.96
C LEU A 65 7.90 -9.21 -2.20
N LEU A 66 8.95 -9.85 -1.66
CA LEU A 66 10.33 -9.57 -2.05
C LEU A 66 10.56 -9.92 -3.53
N ASP A 67 10.11 -11.09 -3.97
CA ASP A 67 10.25 -11.54 -5.35
C ASP A 67 9.45 -10.68 -6.34
N LEU A 68 8.24 -10.25 -5.95
CA LEU A 68 7.40 -9.38 -6.77
C LEU A 68 7.97 -7.96 -6.90
N GLY A 69 8.51 -7.41 -5.80
CA GLY A 69 9.00 -6.03 -5.76
C GLY A 69 7.91 -4.96 -5.83
N PRO A 70 8.32 -3.68 -5.93
CA PRO A 70 7.40 -2.55 -5.96
C PRO A 70 6.54 -2.52 -7.24
N PRO A 71 5.35 -1.90 -7.18
CA PRO A 71 4.48 -1.77 -8.34
C PRO A 71 5.12 -0.93 -9.45
N ARG A 72 5.00 -1.41 -10.70
CA ARG A 72 5.51 -0.74 -11.91
C ARG A 72 4.49 0.20 -12.56
N TYR A 73 3.28 0.29 -12.04
CA TYR A 73 2.24 1.16 -12.57
C TYR A 73 2.40 2.60 -12.07
N TYR A 74 1.78 3.54 -12.78
CA TYR A 74 1.55 4.91 -12.29
C TYR A 74 0.24 4.96 -11.47
N PRO A 75 0.24 5.45 -10.22
CA PRO A 75 -0.88 5.34 -9.29
C PRO A 75 -1.99 6.38 -9.60
N ARG A 76 -2.58 6.31 -10.80
CA ARG A 76 -3.64 7.23 -11.24
C ARG A 76 -4.78 7.33 -10.23
N TYR A 77 -5.15 6.20 -9.65
CA TYR A 77 -6.24 6.12 -8.67
C TYR A 77 -6.00 7.01 -7.44
N MET A 78 -4.75 7.22 -7.05
CA MET A 78 -4.37 8.04 -5.92
C MET A 78 -4.20 9.49 -6.38
N VAL A 79 -3.38 9.72 -7.41
CA VAL A 79 -3.11 11.06 -7.96
C VAL A 79 -4.39 11.80 -8.33
N GLN A 80 -5.39 11.12 -8.90
CA GLN A 80 -6.66 11.74 -9.30
C GLN A 80 -7.65 11.96 -8.14
N HIS A 81 -7.35 11.44 -6.95
CA HIS A 81 -8.24 11.53 -5.79
C HIS A 81 -7.89 12.69 -4.86
N GLY A 82 -6.64 13.14 -4.88
CA GLY A 82 -6.19 14.26 -4.06
C GLY A 82 -6.73 15.62 -4.53
N MET A 83 -6.72 16.58 -3.61
CA MET A 83 -7.17 17.95 -3.87
C MET A 83 -6.35 18.65 -4.95
N ASP A 84 -5.06 18.32 -5.11
CA ASP A 84 -4.24 18.95 -6.14
C ASP A 84 -4.70 18.54 -7.55
N ALA A 85 -5.37 17.38 -7.73
CA ALA A 85 -5.99 17.05 -9.01
C ALA A 85 -7.04 18.08 -9.46
N PHE A 86 -7.68 18.75 -8.50
CA PHE A 86 -8.71 19.76 -8.74
C PHE A 86 -8.16 21.18 -8.67
N LEU A 87 -7.28 21.46 -7.71
CA LEU A 87 -6.76 22.80 -7.43
C LEU A 87 -5.50 23.14 -8.24
N LYS A 88 -4.68 22.13 -8.54
CA LYS A 88 -3.38 22.27 -9.23
C LYS A 88 -3.12 21.08 -10.16
N PRO A 89 -3.91 20.89 -11.23
CA PRO A 89 -3.86 19.67 -12.06
C PRO A 89 -2.53 19.37 -12.77
N LYS A 90 -1.51 20.23 -12.62
CA LYS A 90 -0.13 20.03 -13.11
C LYS A 90 0.92 19.85 -11.99
N ALA A 91 0.49 19.88 -10.72
CA ALA A 91 1.38 19.80 -9.55
C ALA A 91 1.28 18.46 -8.81
N SER A 92 0.15 17.75 -8.92
CA SER A 92 0.02 16.40 -8.36
C SER A 92 0.81 15.41 -9.21
N ASP A 93 1.91 14.90 -8.69
CA ASP A 93 2.75 13.94 -9.37
C ASP A 93 3.50 13.04 -8.36
N LEU A 94 4.43 12.24 -8.88
CA LEU A 94 5.34 11.44 -8.08
C LEU A 94 6.54 12.27 -7.60
N ALA A 95 7.04 11.92 -6.41
CA ALA A 95 8.23 12.56 -5.84
C ALA A 95 9.42 12.43 -6.81
N PRO A 96 10.15 13.52 -7.09
CA PRO A 96 11.33 13.47 -7.95
C PRO A 96 12.44 12.66 -7.29
N ASN A 97 13.20 11.91 -8.08
CA ASN A 97 14.31 11.05 -7.60
C ASN A 97 13.89 10.02 -6.53
N PHE A 98 12.65 9.52 -6.60
CA PHE A 98 12.14 8.52 -5.66
C PHE A 98 12.92 7.20 -5.75
N ASP A 99 13.63 6.83 -4.69
CA ASP A 99 14.30 5.54 -4.57
C ASP A 99 13.27 4.42 -4.33
N SER A 100 12.82 3.84 -5.45
CA SER A 100 11.82 2.77 -5.47
C SER A 100 12.21 1.55 -4.64
N ALA A 101 13.49 1.15 -4.67
CA ALA A 101 13.94 -0.07 -4.01
C ALA A 101 13.98 0.11 -2.49
N SER A 102 14.59 1.20 -2.02
CA SER A 102 14.68 1.48 -0.58
C SER A 102 13.31 1.70 0.05
N HIS A 103 12.41 2.44 -0.62
CA HIS A 103 11.05 2.65 -0.10
C HIS A 103 10.18 1.38 -0.17
N TRP A 104 10.44 0.47 -1.10
CA TRP A 104 9.79 -0.85 -1.04
C TRP A 104 10.19 -1.60 0.24
N LEU A 105 11.47 -1.60 0.59
CA LEU A 105 11.94 -2.22 1.84
C LEU A 105 11.34 -1.55 3.08
N VAL A 106 11.08 -0.23 3.04
CA VAL A 106 10.32 0.46 4.10
C VAL A 106 8.92 -0.13 4.25
N VAL A 107 8.18 -0.34 3.15
CA VAL A 107 6.86 -0.99 3.21
C VAL A 107 6.95 -2.42 3.74
N MET A 108 7.92 -3.20 3.26
CA MET A 108 8.15 -4.57 3.71
C MET A 108 8.40 -4.63 5.22
N LYS A 109 9.21 -3.70 5.75
CA LYS A 109 9.55 -3.64 7.17
C LYS A 109 8.42 -3.06 8.01
N ASP A 110 7.92 -1.88 7.67
CA ASP A 110 7.08 -1.08 8.56
C ASP A 110 5.60 -1.45 8.44
N TYR A 111 5.13 -1.80 7.25
CA TYR A 111 3.75 -2.21 7.03
C TYR A 111 3.56 -3.72 7.17
N LEU A 112 4.40 -4.52 6.51
CA LEU A 112 4.25 -5.99 6.49
C LEU A 112 4.98 -6.70 7.63
N LYS A 113 5.85 -5.99 8.38
CA LYS A 113 6.64 -6.53 9.49
C LYS A 113 7.58 -7.67 9.06
N CYS A 114 8.05 -7.65 7.82
CA CYS A 114 9.06 -8.59 7.32
C CYS A 114 10.45 -8.25 7.88
N ASP A 115 11.26 -9.27 8.13
CA ASP A 115 12.65 -9.10 8.56
C ASP A 115 13.54 -8.77 7.35
N VAL A 116 13.62 -7.48 7.02
CA VAL A 116 14.42 -6.96 5.90
C VAL A 116 15.31 -5.82 6.38
N VAL A 117 16.50 -5.73 5.79
CA VAL A 117 17.45 -4.65 6.09
C VAL A 117 17.13 -3.46 5.20
N VAL A 118 16.59 -2.39 5.79
CA VAL A 118 16.44 -1.10 5.12
C VAL A 118 17.76 -0.34 5.26
N GLN A 119 18.44 -0.10 4.14
CA GLN A 119 19.58 0.82 4.13
C GLN A 119 19.05 2.25 4.23
N LYS A 120 19.59 3.03 5.17
CA LYS A 120 19.26 4.44 5.31
C LYS A 120 19.94 5.21 4.15
N PRO A 121 19.24 6.12 3.46
CA PRO A 121 19.85 6.97 2.45
C PRO A 121 20.95 7.86 3.06
#